data_AF-A0A174TK32-F1
#
_entry.id   AF-A0A174TK32-F1
#
_cell.length_a   1.000
_cell.length_b   1.000
_cell.length_c   1.000
_cell.angle_alpha   90.00
_cell.angle_beta   90.00
_cell.angle_gamma   90.00
#
_symmetry.space_group_name_H-M   'P 1'
#
loop_
_entity.id
_entity.type
_entity.pdbx_description
1 polymer ?
#
loop_
_entity_poly.entity_id
_entity_poly.type
_entity_poly.pdbx_seq_one_letter_code
_entity_poly.pdbx_strand_id
1 'polypeptide(L)'
;MLATHMGGKIGVLVDVETDVVNDAVKEMAKNVAMQIAALKPQYTSDSEVSAEYIEYEKEILMAQIQNDPKESQKPAKVIEGMITGRIKKELKEICLLDQTYVKAEDGKQSVAKYVERVAKENGAKITVKGFVRYETGDGIEKKEENFAEEVAKQMEN
;
A
#
# COMPACT_ATOMS: atom_id res chain seq x y z
N MET A 1 -0.07 17.46 1.47
CA MET A 1 1.05 17.50 2.47
C MET A 1 2.23 16.71 1.94
N LEU A 2 3.49 17.16 2.14
CA LEU A 2 4.71 16.44 1.73
C LEU A 2 5.35 15.75 2.94
N ALA A 3 5.67 14.46 2.80
CA ALA A 3 6.48 13.71 3.78
C ALA A 3 7.69 13.05 3.10
N THR A 4 8.86 13.17 3.71
CA THR A 4 10.10 12.51 3.28
C THR A 4 10.47 11.39 4.25
N HIS A 5 10.78 10.18 3.75
CA HIS A 5 11.18 9.03 4.55
C HIS A 5 12.54 8.46 4.11
N MET A 6 13.22 7.69 4.97
CA MET A 6 14.53 7.06 4.68
C MET A 6 15.64 8.03 4.21
N GLY A 7 15.79 9.18 4.88
CA GLY A 7 16.85 10.15 4.56
C GLY A 7 16.67 10.84 3.21
N GLY A 8 15.43 10.97 2.72
CA GLY A 8 15.10 11.64 1.46
C GLY A 8 14.88 10.72 0.26
N LYS A 9 14.98 9.39 0.45
CA LYS A 9 14.77 8.40 -0.62
C LYS A 9 13.31 8.19 -1.01
N ILE A 10 12.36 8.53 -0.13
CA ILE A 10 10.92 8.40 -0.40
C ILE A 10 10.26 9.75 -0.20
N GLY A 11 9.47 10.19 -1.17
CA GLY A 11 8.65 11.39 -1.10
C GLY A 11 7.17 11.06 -1.32
N VAL A 12 6.29 11.53 -0.45
CA VAL A 12 4.84 11.32 -0.57
C VAL A 12 4.10 12.64 -0.58
N LEU A 13 3.20 12.81 -1.56
CA LEU A 13 2.19 13.85 -1.59
C LEU A 13 0.82 13.22 -1.37
N VAL A 14 0.05 13.78 -0.43
CA VAL A 14 -1.35 13.38 -0.17
C VAL A 14 -2.26 14.57 -0.39
N ASP A 15 -3.33 14.35 -1.16
CA ASP A 15 -4.42 15.29 -1.35
C ASP A 15 -5.53 15.03 -0.31
N VAL A 16 -5.78 16.04 0.51
CA VAL A 16 -6.74 15.99 1.63
C VAL A 16 -7.66 17.19 1.50
N GLU A 17 -8.93 16.93 1.25
CA GLU A 17 -10.00 17.91 1.24
C GLU A 17 -10.58 18.04 2.65
N THR A 18 -10.64 19.27 3.17
CA THR A 18 -11.17 19.55 4.51
C THR A 18 -11.74 20.96 4.62
N ASP A 19 -12.79 21.13 5.44
CA ASP A 19 -13.36 22.44 5.80
C ASP A 19 -12.69 23.08 7.04
N VAL A 20 -11.86 22.32 7.76
CA VAL A 20 -11.11 22.79 8.92
C VAL A 20 -9.61 22.49 8.76
N VAL A 21 -8.77 23.48 9.03
CA VAL A 21 -7.30 23.33 9.06
C VAL A 21 -6.78 23.72 10.43
N ASN A 22 -6.38 22.71 11.20
CA ASN A 22 -5.73 22.86 12.50
C ASN A 22 -4.59 21.86 12.65
N ASP A 23 -3.88 21.88 13.78
CA ASP A 23 -2.70 21.04 13.97
C ASP A 23 -3.02 19.55 14.02
N ALA A 24 -4.18 19.16 14.57
CA ALA A 24 -4.61 17.76 14.57
C ALA A 24 -4.90 17.25 13.14
N VAL A 25 -5.53 18.06 12.29
CA VAL A 25 -5.78 17.71 10.87
C VAL A 25 -4.47 17.63 10.08
N LYS A 26 -3.53 18.56 10.32
CA LYS A 26 -2.19 18.50 9.71
C LYS A 26 -1.41 17.26 10.17
N GLU A 27 -1.47 16.91 11.46
CA GLU A 27 -0.83 15.72 11.98
C GLU A 27 -1.43 14.44 11.38
N MET A 28 -2.76 14.40 11.24
CA MET A 28 -3.44 13.30 10.54
C MET A 28 -2.94 13.16 9.10
N ALA A 29 -2.90 14.24 8.33
CA ALA A 29 -2.39 14.21 6.96
C ALA A 29 -0.93 13.74 6.89
N LYS A 30 -0.10 14.13 7.88
CA LYS A 30 1.28 13.65 8.01
C LYS A 30 1.36 12.15 8.26
N ASN A 31 0.53 11.65 9.18
CA ASN A 31 0.51 10.23 9.53
C ASN A 31 -0.01 9.39 8.35
N VAL A 32 -0.99 9.87 7.59
CA VAL A 32 -1.44 9.23 6.35
C VAL A 32 -0.32 9.22 5.30
N ALA A 33 0.41 10.33 5.13
CA ALA A 33 1.56 10.36 4.22
C ALA A 33 2.66 9.35 4.63
N MET A 34 2.88 9.19 5.93
CA MET A 34 3.84 8.20 6.47
C MET A 34 3.35 6.76 6.26
N GLN A 35 2.04 6.50 6.42
CA GLN A 35 1.42 5.21 6.08
C GLN A 35 1.71 4.83 4.63
N ILE A 36 1.47 5.76 3.69
CA ILE A 36 1.71 5.55 2.26
C ILE A 36 3.20 5.28 2.00
N ALA A 37 4.09 6.04 2.63
CA ALA A 37 5.53 5.85 2.48
C ALA A 37 5.96 4.43 2.90
N ALA A 38 5.38 3.91 3.99
CA ALA A 38 5.72 2.62 4.58
C ALA A 38 5.08 1.42 3.86
N LEU A 39 3.78 1.48 3.55
CA LEU A 39 3.02 0.33 3.06
C LEU A 39 2.79 0.31 1.55
N LYS A 40 3.19 1.37 0.83
CA LYS A 40 3.12 1.45 -0.64
C LYS A 40 1.74 1.04 -1.23
N PRO A 41 0.61 1.59 -0.74
CA PRO A 41 -0.69 1.35 -1.37
C PRO A 41 -0.66 1.76 -2.84
N GLN A 42 -1.47 1.08 -3.65
CA GLN A 42 -1.64 1.38 -5.08
C GLN A 42 -2.88 2.24 -5.34
N TYR A 43 -3.91 2.10 -4.51
CA TYR A 43 -5.20 2.78 -4.65
C TYR A 43 -5.55 3.53 -3.37
N THR A 44 -6.37 4.57 -3.47
CA THR A 44 -6.90 5.27 -2.28
C THR A 44 -7.98 4.43 -1.60
N SER A 45 -8.86 3.82 -2.41
CA SER A 45 -9.99 3.01 -1.95
C SER A 45 -10.28 1.84 -2.90
N ASP A 46 -11.01 0.86 -2.42
CA ASP A 46 -11.51 -0.28 -3.21
C ASP A 46 -12.31 0.14 -4.45
N SER A 47 -13.00 1.29 -4.41
CA SER A 47 -13.77 1.83 -5.52
C SER A 47 -12.93 2.25 -6.74
N GLU A 48 -11.61 2.43 -6.57
CA GLU A 48 -10.68 2.73 -7.65
C GLU A 48 -10.14 1.46 -8.33
N VAL A 49 -10.39 0.28 -7.75
CA VAL A 49 -9.90 -1.00 -8.28
C VAL A 49 -10.84 -1.47 -9.37
N SER A 50 -10.30 -1.64 -10.58
CA SER A 50 -11.06 -2.13 -11.73
C SER A 50 -11.59 -3.55 -11.53
N ALA A 51 -12.74 -3.84 -12.13
CA ALA A 51 -13.29 -5.20 -12.13
C ALA A 51 -12.34 -6.16 -12.86
N GLU A 52 -11.67 -5.69 -13.90
CA GLU A 52 -10.68 -6.44 -14.67
C GLU A 52 -9.49 -6.87 -13.80
N TYR A 53 -8.97 -5.99 -12.95
CA TYR A 53 -7.93 -6.35 -11.97
C TYR A 53 -8.41 -7.44 -11.02
N ILE A 54 -9.63 -7.31 -10.48
CA ILE A 54 -10.19 -8.29 -9.54
C ILE A 54 -10.35 -9.66 -10.23
N GLU A 55 -10.87 -9.70 -11.45
CA GLU A 55 -11.03 -10.96 -12.19
C GLU A 55 -9.68 -11.59 -12.54
N TYR A 56 -8.71 -10.80 -12.97
CA TYR A 56 -7.35 -11.27 -13.23
C TYR A 56 -6.70 -11.89 -11.98
N GLU A 57 -6.80 -11.24 -10.82
CA GLU A 57 -6.31 -11.78 -9.56
C GLU A 57 -7.04 -13.06 -9.14
N LYS A 58 -8.35 -13.15 -9.38
CA LYS A 58 -9.11 -14.39 -9.15
C LYS A 58 -8.61 -15.53 -10.02
N GLU A 59 -8.31 -15.28 -11.29
CA GLU A 59 -7.75 -16.29 -12.21
C GLU A 59 -6.39 -16.79 -11.73
N ILE A 60 -5.50 -15.87 -11.31
CA ILE A 60 -4.19 -16.23 -10.72
C ILE A 60 -4.40 -17.10 -9.47
N LEU A 61 -5.25 -16.68 -8.55
CA LEU A 61 -5.52 -17.42 -7.31
C LEU A 61 -6.13 -18.79 -7.57
N MET A 62 -7.03 -18.89 -8.57
CA MET A 62 -7.60 -20.15 -8.99
C MET A 62 -6.51 -21.07 -9.54
N ALA A 63 -5.65 -20.57 -10.44
CA ALA A 63 -4.53 -21.34 -10.98
C ALA A 63 -3.57 -21.82 -9.87
N GLN A 64 -3.27 -20.96 -8.89
CA GLN A 64 -2.46 -21.32 -7.73
C GLN A 64 -3.10 -22.45 -6.91
N ILE A 65 -4.40 -22.39 -6.66
CA ILE A 65 -5.12 -23.42 -5.90
C ILE A 65 -5.18 -24.75 -6.68
N GLN A 66 -5.41 -24.70 -8.00
CA GLN A 66 -5.42 -25.90 -8.84
C GLN A 66 -4.05 -26.58 -8.92
N ASN A 67 -2.96 -25.80 -8.86
CA ASN A 67 -1.59 -26.33 -8.88
C ASN A 67 -1.12 -26.89 -7.53
N ASP A 68 -1.84 -26.65 -6.43
CA ASP A 68 -1.54 -27.23 -5.12
C ASP A 68 -2.34 -28.54 -4.94
N PRO A 69 -1.69 -29.71 -4.85
CA PRO A 69 -2.37 -31.00 -4.71
C PRO A 69 -3.26 -31.14 -3.46
N LYS A 70 -3.00 -30.37 -2.40
CA LYS A 70 -3.79 -30.39 -1.17
C LYS A 70 -5.01 -29.49 -1.27
N GLU A 71 -4.87 -28.36 -1.96
CA GLU A 71 -5.92 -27.35 -2.07
C GLU A 71 -6.89 -27.65 -3.21
N SER A 72 -6.40 -28.18 -4.34
CA SER A 72 -7.19 -28.59 -5.51
C SER A 72 -8.24 -29.68 -5.22
N GLN A 73 -8.03 -30.50 -4.20
CA GLN A 73 -8.98 -31.54 -3.78
C GLN A 73 -10.13 -31.01 -2.92
N LYS A 74 -10.10 -29.74 -2.52
CA LYS A 74 -11.16 -29.15 -1.69
C LYS A 74 -12.44 -28.94 -2.50
N PRO A 75 -13.63 -28.99 -1.86
CA PRO A 75 -14.89 -28.71 -2.54
C PRO A 75 -14.91 -27.30 -3.15
N ALA A 76 -15.59 -27.14 -4.30
CA ALA A 76 -15.68 -25.86 -5.03
C ALA A 76 -16.07 -24.67 -4.13
N LYS A 77 -17.05 -24.84 -3.24
CA LYS A 77 -17.48 -23.80 -2.28
C LYS A 77 -16.37 -23.36 -1.32
N VAL A 78 -15.47 -24.28 -0.94
CA VAL A 78 -14.31 -23.98 -0.09
C VAL A 78 -13.28 -23.17 -0.88
N ILE A 79 -13.01 -23.58 -2.12
CA ILE A 79 -12.11 -22.88 -3.05
C ILE A 79 -12.60 -21.45 -3.30
N GLU A 80 -13.88 -21.26 -3.62
CA GLU A 80 -14.50 -19.94 -3.79
C GLU A 80 -14.37 -19.06 -2.54
N GLY A 81 -14.59 -19.65 -1.36
CA GLY A 81 -14.40 -18.97 -0.08
C GLY A 81 -12.94 -18.54 0.15
N MET A 82 -11.98 -19.39 -0.22
CA MET A 82 -10.56 -19.07 -0.14
C MET A 82 -10.17 -17.93 -1.10
N ILE A 83 -10.61 -17.99 -2.35
CA ILE A 83 -10.36 -16.93 -3.34
C ILE A 83 -10.92 -15.61 -2.83
N THR A 84 -12.18 -15.60 -2.39
CA THR A 84 -12.83 -14.41 -1.83
C THR A 84 -12.05 -13.85 -0.63
N GLY A 85 -11.59 -14.72 0.27
CA GLY A 85 -10.78 -14.31 1.42
C GLY A 85 -9.43 -13.70 1.02
N ARG A 86 -8.76 -14.27 0.03
CA ARG A 86 -7.48 -13.77 -0.50
C ARG A 86 -7.65 -12.43 -1.22
N ILE A 87 -8.67 -12.27 -2.06
CA ILE A 87 -9.00 -10.99 -2.70
C ILE A 87 -9.28 -9.92 -1.65
N LYS A 88 -10.07 -10.22 -0.61
CA LYS A 88 -10.32 -9.27 0.48
C LYS A 88 -9.04 -8.88 1.22
N LYS A 89 -8.09 -9.80 1.36
CA LYS A 89 -6.78 -9.51 1.96
C LYS A 89 -5.95 -8.61 1.04
N GLU A 90 -5.91 -8.92 -0.25
CA GLU A 90 -5.22 -8.14 -1.27
C GLU A 90 -5.71 -6.69 -1.29
N LEU A 91 -7.04 -6.47 -1.33
CA LEU A 91 -7.64 -5.14 -1.27
C LEU A 91 -7.20 -4.36 -0.02
N LYS A 92 -7.10 -5.02 1.14
CA LYS A 92 -6.60 -4.39 2.38
C LYS A 92 -5.13 -4.03 2.34
N GLU A 93 -4.34 -4.66 1.47
CA GLU A 93 -2.92 -4.36 1.31
C GLU A 93 -2.71 -3.24 0.28
N ILE A 94 -3.48 -3.23 -0.81
CA ILE A 94 -3.30 -2.27 -1.92
C ILE A 94 -4.13 -0.99 -1.79
N CYS A 95 -5.23 -0.98 -1.02
CA CYS A 95 -6.10 0.20 -0.84
C CYS A 95 -5.78 0.91 0.47
N LEU A 96 -5.32 2.16 0.38
CA LEU A 96 -4.88 2.97 1.52
C LEU A 96 -5.92 3.01 2.66
N LEU A 97 -7.19 3.27 2.34
CA LEU A 97 -8.22 3.46 3.36
C LEU A 97 -8.59 2.16 4.10
N ASP A 98 -8.36 1.00 3.47
CA ASP A 98 -8.63 -0.33 4.02
C ASP A 98 -7.46 -0.91 4.82
N GLN A 99 -6.25 -0.37 4.62
CA GLN A 99 -5.07 -0.77 5.37
C GLN A 99 -5.26 -0.56 6.87
N THR A 100 -4.69 -1.47 7.65
CA THR A 100 -4.48 -1.25 9.09
C THR A 100 -3.52 -0.08 9.27
N TYR A 101 -3.92 0.88 10.09
CA TYR A 101 -3.11 2.05 10.39
C TYR A 101 -1.87 1.64 11.21
N VAL A 102 -0.67 1.99 10.73
CA VAL A 102 0.61 1.55 11.32
C VAL A 102 0.82 2.02 12.77
N LYS A 103 0.12 3.06 13.22
CA LYS A 103 0.18 3.55 14.60
C LYS A 103 -1.08 3.18 15.41
N ALA A 104 -1.91 2.25 14.94
CA ALA A 104 -3.03 1.75 15.71
C ALA A 104 -2.53 0.97 16.94
N GLU A 105 -2.91 1.40 18.15
CA GLU A 105 -2.47 0.77 19.40
C GLU A 105 -2.94 -0.69 19.51
N ASP A 106 -4.11 -1.00 18.97
CA ASP A 106 -4.72 -2.33 19.00
C ASP A 106 -4.46 -3.15 17.72
N GLY A 107 -3.78 -2.56 16.72
CA GLY A 107 -3.54 -3.17 15.42
C GLY A 107 -4.80 -3.46 14.60
N LYS A 108 -5.94 -2.84 14.93
CA LYS A 108 -7.24 -3.11 14.27
C LYS A 108 -7.83 -1.90 13.58
N GLN A 109 -7.47 -0.68 13.99
CA GLN A 109 -7.98 0.53 13.36
C GLN A 109 -7.47 0.64 11.92
N SER A 110 -8.37 0.79 10.95
CA SER A 110 -8.00 1.12 9.57
C SER A 110 -7.66 2.59 9.41
N VAL A 111 -6.98 2.95 8.32
CA VAL A 111 -6.70 4.36 7.97
C VAL A 111 -8.01 5.14 7.84
N ALA A 112 -9.04 4.59 7.20
CA ALA A 112 -10.35 5.24 7.13
C ALA A 112 -10.91 5.57 8.52
N LYS A 113 -10.87 4.62 9.45
CA LYS A 113 -11.35 4.83 10.83
C LYS A 113 -10.50 5.82 11.61
N TYR A 114 -9.21 5.91 11.31
CA TYR A 114 -8.34 6.95 11.87
C TYR A 114 -8.74 8.34 11.37
N VAL A 115 -8.92 8.52 10.07
CA VAL A 115 -9.35 9.78 9.46
C VAL A 115 -10.73 10.21 9.98
N GLU A 116 -11.71 9.29 10.02
CA GLU A 116 -13.05 9.53 10.56
C GLU A 116 -13.00 10.00 12.02
N ARG A 117 -12.16 9.37 12.86
CA ARG A 117 -12.01 9.75 14.27
C ARG A 117 -11.51 11.19 14.39
N VAL A 118 -10.44 11.53 13.67
CA VAL A 118 -9.87 12.89 13.70
C VAL A 118 -10.89 13.91 13.19
N ALA A 119 -11.61 13.60 12.11
CA ALA A 119 -12.66 14.45 11.57
C ALA A 119 -13.74 14.75 12.63
N LYS A 120 -14.23 13.71 13.32
CA LYS A 120 -15.24 13.84 14.37
C LYS A 120 -14.74 14.65 15.58
N GLU A 121 -13.53 14.38 16.05
CA GLU A 121 -12.92 15.08 17.20
C GLU A 121 -12.69 16.57 16.94
N ASN A 122 -12.54 16.95 15.67
CA ASN A 122 -12.26 18.32 15.26
C ASN A 122 -13.46 19.03 14.64
N GLY A 123 -14.64 18.38 14.57
CA GLY A 123 -15.82 18.93 13.92
C GLY A 123 -15.60 19.25 12.43
N ALA A 124 -14.74 18.47 11.77
CA ALA A 124 -14.32 18.68 10.39
C ALA A 124 -14.95 17.63 9.46
N LYS A 125 -15.12 17.99 8.19
CA LYS A 125 -15.35 17.04 7.09
C LYS A 125 -14.02 16.83 6.41
N ILE A 126 -13.51 15.59 6.40
CA ILE A 126 -12.22 15.26 5.83
C ILE A 126 -12.38 14.17 4.78
N THR A 127 -11.76 14.32 3.62
CA THR A 127 -11.69 13.30 2.57
C THR A 127 -10.26 13.21 2.04
N VAL A 128 -9.71 11.99 1.97
CA VAL A 128 -8.45 11.73 1.27
C VAL A 128 -8.78 11.45 -0.20
N LYS A 129 -8.35 12.32 -1.11
CA LYS A 129 -8.73 12.27 -2.54
C LYS A 129 -7.77 11.44 -3.38
N GLY A 130 -6.53 11.31 -2.92
CA GLY A 130 -5.49 10.61 -3.64
C GLY A 130 -4.11 10.88 -3.07
N PHE A 131 -3.12 10.18 -3.61
CA PHE A 131 -1.73 10.37 -3.24
C PHE A 131 -0.80 10.07 -4.42
N VAL A 132 0.43 10.56 -4.31
CA VAL A 132 1.56 10.16 -5.15
C VAL A 132 2.72 9.79 -4.25
N ARG A 133 3.37 8.67 -4.54
CA ARG A 133 4.55 8.18 -3.84
C ARG A 133 5.70 8.05 -4.82
N TYR A 134 6.82 8.69 -4.50
CA TYR A 134 8.08 8.58 -5.22
C TYR A 134 9.10 7.84 -4.36
N GLU A 135 9.87 6.93 -4.94
CA GLU A 135 11.03 6.30 -4.32
C GLU A 135 12.24 6.39 -5.25
N THR A 136 13.38 6.82 -4.70
CA THR A 136 14.62 6.97 -5.46
C THR A 136 15.10 5.60 -5.91
N GLY A 137 15.24 5.43 -7.23
CA GLY A 137 15.67 4.17 -7.85
C GLY A 137 14.52 3.32 -8.40
N ASP A 138 13.25 3.71 -8.22
CA ASP A 138 12.13 3.06 -8.91
C ASP A 138 12.34 3.15 -10.43
N GLY A 139 12.35 1.99 -11.10
CA GLY A 139 12.55 1.88 -12.55
C GLY A 139 14.00 1.97 -13.03
N ILE A 140 15.00 2.03 -12.14
CA ILE A 140 16.42 1.98 -12.51
C ILE A 140 16.94 0.55 -12.28
N GLU A 141 17.29 -0.16 -13.35
CA GLU A 141 18.09 -1.39 -13.22
C GLU A 141 19.41 -1.04 -12.53
N LYS A 142 19.64 -1.62 -11.35
CA LYS A 142 20.94 -1.54 -10.70
C LYS A 142 21.97 -2.14 -11.65
N LYS A 143 22.88 -1.32 -12.17
CA LYS A 143 24.17 -1.83 -12.65
C LYS A 143 24.89 -2.43 -11.46
N GLU A 144 24.95 -3.75 -11.37
CA GLU A 144 25.98 -4.43 -10.60
C GLU A 144 27.31 -4.20 -11.31
N GLU A 145 27.99 -3.12 -10.96
CA GLU A 145 29.41 -3.00 -11.27
C GLU A 145 30.15 -3.95 -10.32
N ASN A 146 30.59 -5.09 -10.88
CA ASN A 146 31.38 -6.07 -10.17
C ASN A 146 32.77 -5.45 -9.88
N PHE A 147 32.86 -4.70 -8.78
CA PHE A 147 34.09 -4.07 -8.30
C PHE A 147 35.27 -5.05 -8.26
N ALA A 148 35.02 -6.34 -8.04
CA ALA A 148 36.07 -7.36 -8.04
C ALA A 148 36.69 -7.55 -9.44
N GLU A 149 35.91 -7.45 -10.51
CA GLU A 149 36.40 -7.53 -11.89
C GLU A 149 37.15 -6.27 -12.32
N GLU A 150 36.75 -5.10 -11.83
CA GLU A 150 37.44 -3.84 -12.12
C GLU A 150 38.78 -3.76 -11.39
N VAL A 151 38.84 -4.21 -10.14
CA VAL A 151 40.10 -4.31 -9.36
C VAL A 151 41.04 -5.34 -10.00
N ALA A 152 40.52 -6.49 -10.46
CA ALA A 152 41.33 -7.50 -11.13
C ALA A 152 41.96 -6.96 -12.43
N LYS A 153 41.21 -6.19 -13.24
CA LYS A 153 41.72 -5.58 -14.48
C LYS A 153 42.76 -4.48 -14.26
N GLN A 154 42.75 -3.81 -13.10
CA GLN A 154 43.76 -2.80 -12.76
C GLN A 154 45.07 -3.40 -12.25
N MET A 155 45.06 -4.65 -11.80
CA MET A 155 46.25 -5.36 -11.31
C MET A 155 47.02 -6.12 -12.41
N GLU A 156 46.44 -6.25 -13.60
CA GLU A 156 47.07 -6.92 -14.76
C GLU A 156 47.81 -5.97 -15.72
N ASN A 157 47.94 -4.68 -15.39
CA ASN A 157 48.76 -3.69 -16.14
C ASN A 157 49.96 -3.20 -15.34
#